data_AF-A0A1H6B7C6-F1
#
_entry.id   AF-A0A1H6B7C6-F1
#
_cell.length_a   1.000
_cell.length_b   1.000
_cell.length_c   1.000
_cell.angle_alpha   90.00
_cell.angle_beta   90.00
_cell.angle_gamma   90.00
#
_symmetry.space_group_name_H-M   'P 1'
#
loop_
_entity.id
_entity.type
_entity.pdbx_description
1 polymer ?
#
loop_
_entity_poly.entity_id
_entity_poly.type
_entity_poly.pdbx_seq_one_letter_code
_entity_poly.pdbx_strand_id
1 'polypeptide(L)'
;MKSKPFFIVSAVAVSIIFTIISCKDKTRSGNVSNSPELEAHLITQEQAKILATEYENNNYKIINAQRKTPDSKEIYYDIDVLEQYIQYVKAEAKSKGIANVGITIAFGQYPNNGDFDKRLNPNYLGYQTVFLKPTIKQIIKSPNDSLKHLCDPDGIKTFDFGQLSPPN
;
A
#
# COMPACT_ATOMS: atom_id res chain seq x y z
N MET A 1 24.43 43.79 -50.76
CA MET A 1 25.21 44.28 -49.60
C MET A 1 24.36 44.06 -48.35
N LYS A 2 24.88 43.33 -47.34
CA LYS A 2 24.65 43.37 -45.86
C LYS A 2 23.26 43.81 -45.35
N SER A 3 22.57 43.23 -44.34
CA SER A 3 22.78 42.20 -43.30
C SER A 3 21.45 42.12 -42.49
N LYS A 4 21.13 40.97 -41.88
CA LYS A 4 20.03 40.75 -40.89
C LYS A 4 20.34 41.45 -39.52
N PRO A 5 19.66 41.22 -38.36
CA PRO A 5 18.24 40.88 -37.96
C PRO A 5 17.76 41.73 -36.73
N PHE A 6 16.49 41.61 -36.27
CA PHE A 6 16.04 41.53 -34.84
C PHE A 6 14.49 41.58 -34.76
N PHE A 7 13.76 40.54 -34.34
CA PHE A 7 13.28 40.21 -32.97
C PHE A 7 12.51 41.31 -32.23
N ILE A 8 11.22 41.06 -31.90
CA ILE A 8 10.56 41.36 -30.59
C ILE A 8 9.19 40.62 -30.48
N VAL A 9 9.16 39.59 -29.61
CA VAL A 9 8.22 39.29 -28.49
C VAL A 9 6.69 39.37 -28.75
N SER A 10 5.96 38.24 -28.83
CA SER A 10 5.33 37.45 -27.74
C SER A 10 4.24 38.16 -26.91
N ALA A 11 2.99 37.72 -27.07
CA ALA A 11 1.98 37.70 -26.01
C ALA A 11 0.83 36.72 -26.36
N VAL A 12 1.13 35.42 -26.44
CA VAL A 12 0.07 34.41 -26.29
C VAL A 12 0.00 34.09 -24.82
N ALA A 13 -0.97 34.70 -24.13
CA ALA A 13 -1.31 34.36 -22.76
C ALA A 13 -1.91 32.95 -22.75
N VAL A 14 -1.05 31.94 -22.62
CA VAL A 14 -1.47 30.59 -22.24
C VAL A 14 -1.77 30.64 -20.75
N SER A 15 -3.03 30.93 -20.41
CA SER A 15 -3.56 30.69 -19.07
C SER A 15 -3.50 29.19 -18.81
N ILE A 16 -2.45 28.76 -18.13
CA ILE A 16 -2.34 27.43 -17.54
C ILE A 16 -3.43 27.36 -16.47
N ILE A 17 -4.57 26.75 -16.83
CA ILE A 17 -5.57 26.32 -15.88
C ILE A 17 -4.93 25.19 -15.08
N PHE A 18 -4.32 25.53 -13.94
CA PHE A 18 -4.06 24.56 -12.89
C PHE A 18 -5.42 24.12 -12.36
N THR A 19 -5.99 23.07 -12.96
CA THR A 19 -7.02 22.25 -12.32
C THR A 19 -6.36 21.58 -11.12
N ILE A 20 -6.37 22.29 -9.99
CA ILE A 20 -6.34 21.67 -8.68
C ILE A 20 -7.57 20.76 -8.63
N ILE A 21 -7.37 19.49 -8.98
CA ILE A 21 -8.31 18.42 -8.68
C ILE A 21 -8.28 18.26 -7.17
N SER A 22 -8.97 19.16 -6.48
CA SER A 22 -9.32 19.01 -5.08
C SER A 22 -10.29 17.83 -5.04
N CYS A 23 -9.84 16.69 -4.48
CA CYS A 23 -10.69 15.55 -4.17
C CYS A 23 -11.77 15.99 -3.17
N LYS A 24 -12.84 16.60 -3.66
CA LYS A 24 -14.09 16.77 -2.94
C LYS A 24 -15.06 15.75 -3.49
N ASP A 25 -14.98 14.53 -2.99
CA ASP A 25 -16.05 13.57 -3.21
C ASP A 25 -17.27 13.98 -2.41
N LYS A 26 -18.40 13.97 -3.10
CA LYS A 26 -19.72 14.29 -2.55
C LYS A 26 -20.14 13.14 -1.65
N THR A 27 -20.09 13.33 -0.34
CA THR A 27 -20.47 12.32 0.66
C THR A 27 -21.92 11.86 0.42
N ARG A 28 -22.11 10.69 -0.20
CA ARG A 28 -23.36 9.94 -0.10
C ARG A 28 -23.32 9.20 1.23
N SER A 29 -23.95 9.78 2.24
CA SER A 29 -24.18 9.13 3.53
C SER A 29 -25.21 8.02 3.34
N GLY A 30 -24.72 6.80 3.12
CA GLY A 30 -25.46 5.58 3.44
C GLY A 30 -25.10 5.19 4.86
N ASN A 31 -26.10 4.98 5.72
CA ASN A 31 -25.87 4.48 7.08
C ASN A 31 -25.42 3.02 7.00
N VAL A 32 -24.12 2.80 6.81
CA VAL A 32 -23.48 1.50 7.00
C VAL A 32 -23.19 1.37 8.49
N SER A 33 -23.92 0.50 9.20
CA SER A 33 -23.58 0.21 10.59
C SER A 33 -22.35 -0.69 10.61
N ASN A 34 -21.22 -0.16 11.07
CA ASN A 34 -19.99 -0.92 11.21
C ASN A 34 -20.07 -1.89 12.40
N SER A 35 -19.20 -2.91 12.40
CA SER A 35 -19.07 -3.78 13.58
C SER A 35 -18.44 -3.01 14.75
N PRO A 36 -18.75 -3.35 16.01
CA PRO A 36 -18.11 -2.74 17.17
C PRO A 36 -16.58 -2.87 17.16
N GLU A 37 -16.06 -3.98 16.63
CA GLU A 37 -14.61 -4.21 16.49
C GLU A 37 -14.00 -3.26 15.47
N LEU A 38 -14.65 -2.99 14.33
CA LEU A 38 -14.19 -2.02 13.35
C LEU A 38 -14.19 -0.62 13.95
N GLU A 39 -15.30 -0.21 14.56
CA GLU A 39 -15.45 1.13 15.16
C GLU A 39 -14.37 1.42 16.21
N ALA A 40 -14.01 0.43 17.03
CA ALA A 40 -12.97 0.58 18.04
C ALA A 40 -11.55 0.81 17.46
N HIS A 41 -11.33 0.55 16.16
CA HIS A 41 -10.02 0.68 15.51
C HIS A 41 -9.96 1.77 14.43
N LEU A 42 -11.08 2.44 14.13
CA LEU A 42 -11.07 3.59 13.22
C LEU A 42 -10.43 4.80 13.91
N ILE A 43 -9.54 5.47 13.20
CA ILE A 43 -8.86 6.68 13.68
C ILE A 43 -9.25 7.89 12.81
N THR A 44 -9.16 9.08 13.38
CA THR A 44 -9.39 10.33 12.63
C THR A 44 -8.19 10.66 11.74
N GLN A 45 -8.39 11.59 10.80
CA GLN A 45 -7.30 12.06 9.93
C GLN A 45 -6.20 12.77 10.73
N GLU A 46 -6.54 13.50 11.78
CA GLU A 46 -5.58 14.16 12.67
C GLU A 46 -4.72 13.13 13.42
N GLN A 47 -5.34 12.06 13.93
CA GLN A 47 -4.62 10.96 14.59
C GLN A 47 -3.68 10.26 13.59
N ALA A 48 -4.16 9.98 12.37
CA ALA A 48 -3.32 9.41 11.32
C ALA A 48 -2.11 10.30 10.99
N LYS A 49 -2.30 11.62 10.91
CA LYS A 49 -1.22 12.59 10.65
C LYS A 49 -0.16 12.59 11.76
N ILE A 50 -0.57 12.49 13.02
CA ILE A 50 0.36 12.39 14.16
C ILE A 50 1.22 11.13 14.01
N LEU A 51 0.60 9.98 13.75
CA LEU A 51 1.31 8.71 13.57
C LEU A 51 2.29 8.76 12.40
N ALA A 52 1.88 9.31 11.25
CA ALA A 52 2.74 9.46 10.08
C ALA A 52 3.96 10.37 10.38
N THR A 53 3.73 11.50 11.04
CA THR A 53 4.80 12.45 11.41
C THR A 53 5.82 11.81 12.37
N GLU A 54 5.35 11.06 13.37
CA GLU A 54 6.24 10.35 14.29
C GLU A 54 7.05 9.26 13.58
N TYR A 55 6.43 8.50 12.68
CA TYR A 55 7.14 7.51 11.88
C TYR A 55 8.24 8.15 11.01
N GLU A 56 7.94 9.28 10.37
CA GLU A 56 8.88 10.03 9.54
C GLU A 56 10.10 10.53 10.32
N ASN A 57 9.86 11.16 11.47
CA ASN A 57 10.91 11.75 12.29
C ASN A 57 11.82 10.71 12.97
N ASN A 58 11.28 9.51 13.21
CA ASN A 58 11.97 8.44 13.92
C ASN A 58 12.39 7.31 12.95
N ASN A 59 11.53 6.30 12.80
CA ASN A 59 11.83 5.05 12.10
C ASN A 59 12.30 5.28 10.66
N TYR A 60 11.54 6.06 9.89
CA TYR A 60 11.84 6.30 8.48
C TYR A 60 13.21 6.94 8.30
N LYS A 61 13.51 7.98 9.08
CA LYS A 61 14.80 8.67 9.04
C LYS A 61 15.96 7.73 9.36
N ILE A 62 15.82 6.86 10.35
CA ILE A 62 16.85 5.90 10.76
C ILE A 62 17.05 4.81 9.69
N ILE A 63 15.96 4.20 9.22
CA ILE A 63 16.00 3.13 8.20
C ILE A 63 16.65 3.65 6.91
N ASN A 64 16.31 4.88 6.51
CA ASN A 64 16.74 5.43 5.22
C ASN A 64 18.07 6.19 5.26
N ALA A 65 18.69 6.38 6.42
CA ALA A 65 19.97 7.10 6.55
C ALA A 65 21.11 6.50 5.72
N GLN A 66 21.05 5.20 5.43
CA GLN A 66 22.08 4.46 4.68
C GLN A 66 21.56 3.87 3.36
N ARG A 67 20.30 4.14 2.99
CA ARG A 67 19.70 3.58 1.78
C ARG A 67 19.94 4.51 0.61
N LYS A 68 20.38 3.94 -0.53
CA LYS A 68 20.50 4.69 -1.80
C LYS A 68 19.13 5.13 -2.32
N THR A 69 18.15 4.28 -2.09
CA THR A 69 16.76 4.47 -2.47
C THR A 69 15.91 4.38 -1.21
N PRO A 70 15.27 5.49 -0.79
CA PRO A 70 14.42 5.46 0.39
C PRO A 70 13.23 4.51 0.21
N ASP A 71 12.80 3.91 1.30
CA ASP A 71 11.60 3.08 1.39
C ASP A 71 10.33 3.90 1.16
N SER A 72 9.24 3.25 0.78
CA SER A 72 7.95 3.93 0.65
C SER A 72 7.33 4.15 2.02
N LYS A 73 6.76 5.33 2.24
CA LYS A 73 6.01 5.65 3.46
C LYS A 73 4.56 5.17 3.40
N GLU A 74 4.02 5.08 2.19
CA GLU A 74 2.63 4.76 1.90
C GLU A 74 2.56 3.80 0.71
N ILE A 75 1.55 2.93 0.74
CA ILE A 75 1.27 1.96 -0.31
C ILE A 75 -0.20 2.12 -0.69
N TYR A 76 -0.47 2.32 -1.97
CA TYR A 76 -1.82 2.42 -2.48
C TYR A 76 -2.30 1.06 -2.99
N TYR A 77 -3.51 0.69 -2.61
CA TYR A 77 -4.26 -0.41 -3.19
C TYR A 77 -5.57 0.11 -3.75
N ASP A 78 -5.87 -0.28 -4.98
CA ASP A 78 -7.21 -0.12 -5.52
C ASP A 78 -8.20 -0.92 -4.67
N ILE A 79 -9.26 -0.27 -4.22
CA ILE A 79 -10.21 -0.87 -3.27
C ILE A 79 -10.99 -2.03 -3.91
N ASP A 80 -11.33 -1.93 -5.20
CA ASP A 80 -12.09 -2.96 -5.91
C ASP A 80 -11.21 -4.19 -6.16
N VAL A 81 -9.93 -3.99 -6.47
CA VAL A 81 -8.98 -5.10 -6.60
C VAL A 81 -8.69 -5.74 -5.23
N LEU A 82 -8.58 -4.93 -4.17
CA LEU A 82 -8.41 -5.44 -2.81
C LEU A 82 -9.60 -6.30 -2.38
N GLU A 83 -10.83 -5.86 -2.67
CA GLU A 83 -12.04 -6.63 -2.40
C GLU A 83 -12.02 -7.97 -3.16
N GLN A 84 -11.70 -7.96 -4.45
CA GLN A 84 -11.58 -9.18 -5.25
C GLN A 84 -10.56 -10.17 -4.67
N TYR A 85 -9.42 -9.67 -4.18
CA TYR A 85 -8.43 -10.52 -3.53
C TYR A 85 -8.94 -11.10 -2.19
N ILE A 86 -9.64 -10.31 -1.38
CA ILE A 86 -10.28 -10.80 -0.14
C ILE A 86 -11.29 -11.90 -0.46
N GLN A 87 -12.09 -11.73 -1.52
CA GLN A 87 -13.04 -12.74 -1.98
C GLN A 87 -12.32 -14.02 -2.45
N TYR A 88 -11.24 -13.89 -3.22
CA TYR A 88 -10.39 -15.01 -3.64
C TYR A 88 -9.86 -15.80 -2.43
N VAL A 89 -9.27 -15.14 -1.44
CA VAL A 89 -8.73 -15.80 -0.24
C VAL A 89 -9.82 -16.54 0.54
N LYS A 90 -11.00 -15.93 0.71
CA LYS A 90 -12.15 -16.58 1.38
C LYS A 90 -12.63 -17.81 0.61
N ALA A 91 -12.71 -17.73 -0.72
CA ALA A 91 -13.13 -18.85 -1.56
C ALA A 91 -12.15 -20.03 -1.50
N GLU A 92 -10.85 -19.75 -1.65
CA GLU A 92 -9.79 -20.76 -1.54
C GLU A 92 -9.78 -21.41 -0.16
N ALA A 93 -9.82 -20.62 0.92
CA ALA A 93 -9.85 -21.14 2.29
C ALA A 93 -11.07 -22.04 2.51
N LYS A 94 -12.26 -21.62 2.05
CA LYS A 94 -13.48 -22.43 2.13
C LYS A 94 -13.34 -23.75 1.37
N SER A 95 -12.79 -23.73 0.15
CA SER A 95 -12.61 -24.94 -0.66
C SER A 95 -11.66 -25.95 -0.03
N LYS A 96 -10.73 -25.47 0.81
CA LYS A 96 -9.72 -26.27 1.53
C LYS A 96 -10.13 -26.61 2.96
N GLY A 97 -11.33 -26.24 3.41
CA GLY A 97 -11.80 -26.47 4.78
C GLY A 97 -11.04 -25.67 5.85
N ILE A 98 -10.41 -24.56 5.47
CA ILE A 98 -9.62 -23.71 6.37
C ILE A 98 -10.54 -22.69 7.04
N ALA A 99 -10.59 -22.72 8.37
CA ALA A 99 -11.26 -21.71 9.19
C ALA A 99 -10.29 -20.62 9.67
N ASN A 100 -10.82 -19.47 10.10
CA ASN A 100 -10.05 -18.36 10.68
C ASN A 100 -8.93 -17.82 9.79
N VAL A 101 -9.17 -17.74 8.48
CA VAL A 101 -8.28 -17.06 7.54
C VAL A 101 -8.37 -15.55 7.72
N GLY A 102 -7.23 -14.89 7.71
CA GLY A 102 -7.05 -13.45 7.69
C GLY A 102 -5.98 -13.05 6.68
N ILE A 103 -5.62 -11.77 6.68
CA ILE A 103 -4.57 -11.21 5.83
C ILE A 103 -3.48 -10.64 6.72
N THR A 104 -2.25 -11.05 6.48
CA THR A 104 -1.04 -10.39 6.99
C THR A 104 -0.52 -9.43 5.93
N ILE A 105 -0.25 -8.19 6.34
CA ILE A 105 0.50 -7.23 5.52
C ILE A 105 1.98 -7.52 5.76
N ALA A 106 2.67 -8.03 4.73
CA ALA A 106 4.07 -8.42 4.81
C ALA A 106 4.95 -7.44 4.03
N PHE A 107 6.14 -7.17 4.56
CA PHE A 107 7.15 -6.33 3.91
C PHE A 107 8.13 -7.19 3.12
N GLY A 108 8.58 -6.68 1.98
CA GLY A 108 9.59 -7.30 1.14
C GLY A 108 10.51 -6.27 0.50
N GLN A 109 11.52 -6.76 -0.21
CA GLN A 109 12.38 -5.96 -1.06
C GLN A 109 12.54 -6.67 -2.39
N TYR A 110 12.37 -5.94 -3.48
CA TYR A 110 12.70 -6.48 -4.79
C TYR A 110 14.19 -6.85 -4.85
N PRO A 111 14.56 -8.03 -5.36
CA PRO A 111 15.95 -8.45 -5.45
C PRO A 111 16.82 -7.39 -6.14
N ASN A 112 18.09 -7.27 -5.77
CA ASN A 112 19.01 -6.34 -6.46
C ASN A 112 19.53 -6.89 -7.80
N ASN A 113 19.40 -8.20 -8.01
CA ASN A 113 19.81 -8.94 -9.20
C ASN A 113 19.02 -10.27 -9.29
N GLY A 114 19.07 -10.94 -10.45
CA GLY A 114 18.56 -12.30 -10.64
C GLY A 114 17.29 -12.42 -11.49
N ASP A 115 16.72 -13.63 -11.51
CA ASP A 115 15.51 -13.98 -12.27
C ASP A 115 14.28 -13.29 -11.69
N PHE A 116 13.91 -12.18 -12.30
CA PHE A 116 12.63 -11.52 -12.05
C PHE A 116 11.52 -12.40 -12.60
N ASP A 117 10.58 -12.82 -11.74
CA ASP A 117 9.27 -13.20 -12.24
C ASP A 117 8.75 -12.01 -13.07
N LYS A 118 8.30 -12.26 -14.29
CA LYS A 118 7.82 -11.23 -15.23
C LYS A 118 6.71 -10.33 -14.66
N ARG A 119 6.04 -10.76 -13.59
CA ARG A 119 5.03 -9.98 -12.88
C ARG A 119 5.64 -8.95 -11.93
N LEU A 120 6.89 -9.14 -11.52
CA LEU A 120 7.67 -8.17 -10.77
C LEU A 120 8.27 -7.16 -11.76
N ASN A 121 8.12 -5.87 -11.46
CA ASN A 121 8.61 -4.82 -12.33
C ASN A 121 10.13 -4.64 -12.14
N PRO A 122 10.96 -4.84 -13.18
CA PRO A 122 12.42 -4.68 -13.07
C PRO A 122 12.85 -3.25 -12.75
N ASN A 123 11.98 -2.24 -12.91
CA ASN A 123 12.29 -0.88 -12.50
C ASN A 123 12.28 -0.69 -10.97
N TYR A 124 11.82 -1.69 -10.20
CA TYR A 124 11.76 -1.63 -8.74
C TYR A 124 12.89 -2.38 -8.05
N LEU A 125 13.97 -2.77 -8.75
CA LEU A 125 15.16 -3.37 -8.16
C LEU A 125 15.62 -2.63 -6.89
N GLY A 126 15.71 -3.35 -5.77
CA GLY A 126 16.15 -2.81 -4.48
C GLY A 126 15.12 -1.92 -3.75
N TYR A 127 13.97 -1.61 -4.35
CA TYR A 127 12.89 -0.91 -3.66
C TYR A 127 12.20 -1.85 -2.67
N GLN A 128 11.71 -1.27 -1.57
CA GLN A 128 10.78 -1.95 -0.68
C GLN A 128 9.45 -2.23 -1.39
N THR A 129 8.79 -3.32 -1.01
CA THR A 129 7.40 -3.60 -1.35
C THR A 129 6.61 -4.04 -0.12
N VAL A 130 5.29 -4.00 -0.23
CA VAL A 130 4.36 -4.61 0.71
C VAL A 130 3.42 -5.51 -0.07
N PHE A 131 3.18 -6.71 0.42
CA PHE A 131 2.27 -7.67 -0.19
C PHE A 131 1.34 -8.29 0.84
N LEU A 132 0.15 -8.70 0.40
CA LEU A 132 -0.88 -9.27 1.24
C LEU A 132 -0.79 -10.79 1.23
N LYS A 133 -0.53 -11.36 2.41
CA LYS A 133 -0.37 -12.80 2.60
C LYS A 133 -1.57 -13.39 3.33
N PRO A 134 -2.22 -14.43 2.80
CA PRO A 134 -3.24 -15.17 3.55
C PRO A 134 -2.60 -15.78 4.80
N THR A 135 -3.30 -15.76 5.93
CA THR A 135 -2.74 -16.26 7.19
C THR A 135 -3.83 -16.90 8.03
N ILE A 136 -3.54 -18.05 8.64
CA ILE A 136 -4.44 -18.75 9.54
C ILE A 136 -4.07 -18.38 10.96
N LYS A 137 -5.08 -18.00 11.74
CA LYS A 137 -4.94 -17.85 13.19
C LYS A 137 -5.23 -19.20 13.87
N GLN A 138 -4.18 -19.89 14.29
CA GLN A 138 -4.30 -21.11 15.08
C GLN A 138 -4.41 -20.76 16.56
N ILE A 139 -5.37 -21.38 17.25
CA ILE A 139 -5.46 -21.35 18.71
C ILE A 139 -4.79 -22.62 19.21
N ILE A 140 -3.54 -22.51 19.67
CA ILE A 140 -2.87 -23.63 20.32
C ILE A 140 -3.28 -23.59 21.79
N LYS A 141 -4.07 -24.59 22.22
CA LYS A 141 -4.40 -24.77 23.63
C LYS A 141 -3.20 -25.41 24.33
N SER A 142 -2.38 -24.61 25.02
CA SER A 142 -1.39 -25.13 25.98
C SER A 142 -2.04 -25.21 27.37
N PRO A 143 -1.64 -26.16 28.24
CA PRO A 143 -2.21 -26.31 29.59
C PRO A 143 -2.17 -25.03 30.44
N ASN A 144 -1.24 -24.10 30.14
CA ASN A 144 -1.05 -22.87 30.91
C ASN A 144 -1.23 -21.56 30.11
N ASP A 145 -1.46 -21.62 28.78
CA ASP A 145 -1.70 -20.42 27.96
C ASP A 145 -2.29 -20.75 26.57
N SER A 146 -3.08 -19.84 26.01
CA SER A 146 -3.58 -19.94 24.63
C SER A 146 -2.69 -19.13 23.70
N LEU A 147 -1.63 -19.76 23.16
CA LEU A 147 -0.78 -19.10 22.17
C LEU A 147 -1.51 -19.00 20.82
N LYS A 148 -1.63 -17.76 20.33
CA LYS A 148 -2.13 -17.47 18.98
C LYS A 148 -0.97 -17.55 18.00
N HIS A 149 -0.88 -18.65 17.27
CA HIS A 149 0.12 -18.83 16.23
C HIS A 149 -0.44 -18.40 14.87
N LEU A 150 0.34 -17.63 14.10
CA LEU A 150 0.01 -17.25 12.73
C LEU A 150 0.81 -18.13 11.76
N CYS A 151 0.15 -18.79 10.82
CA CYS A 151 0.81 -19.61 9.80
C CYS A 151 0.24 -19.37 8.40
N ASP A 152 1.04 -19.68 7.38
CA ASP A 152 0.65 -19.50 6.00
C ASP A 152 -0.14 -20.73 5.52
N PRO A 153 -1.32 -20.56 4.91
CA PRO A 153 -2.09 -21.67 4.36
C PRO A 153 -1.46 -22.19 3.06
N ASP A 154 -1.29 -23.51 2.96
CA ASP A 154 -0.72 -24.12 1.77
C ASP A 154 -1.58 -23.90 0.50
N GLY A 155 -0.92 -23.40 -0.54
CA GLY A 155 -1.50 -23.28 -1.88
C GLY A 155 -2.49 -22.12 -2.08
N ILE A 156 -2.64 -21.20 -1.13
CA ILE A 156 -3.34 -19.92 -1.38
C ILE A 156 -2.30 -18.86 -1.75
N LYS A 157 -2.47 -18.22 -2.91
CA LYS A 157 -1.49 -17.26 -3.43
C LYS A 157 -1.50 -15.96 -2.65
N THR A 158 -0.33 -15.32 -2.57
CA THR A 158 -0.15 -13.96 -2.06
C THR A 158 -0.45 -12.92 -3.15
N PHE A 159 -0.72 -11.70 -2.72
CA PHE A 159 -1.08 -10.60 -3.61
C PHE A 159 -0.11 -9.43 -3.46
N ASP A 160 0.58 -9.12 -4.56
CA ASP A 160 1.49 -8.00 -4.69
C ASP A 160 0.97 -7.11 -5.83
N PHE A 161 0.17 -6.11 -5.46
CA PHE A 161 -0.40 -5.10 -6.36
C PHE A 161 -0.23 -3.69 -5.79
N GLY A 162 0.44 -3.57 -4.65
CA GLY A 162 0.66 -2.28 -4.00
C GLY A 162 1.40 -1.38 -4.97
N GLN A 163 0.76 -0.27 -5.36
CA GLN A 163 1.49 0.77 -6.08
C GLN A 163 2.29 1.53 -5.05
N LEU A 164 3.62 1.47 -5.19
CA LEU A 164 4.52 2.30 -4.41
C LEU A 164 4.17 3.75 -4.74
N SER A 165 3.67 4.48 -3.76
CA SER A 165 3.78 5.93 -3.80
C SER A 165 5.27 6.21 -3.57
N PRO A 166 6.03 6.66 -4.58
CA PRO A 166 7.43 6.96 -4.37
C PRO A 166 7.50 8.03 -3.27
N PRO A 167 8.44 7.92 -2.32
CA PRO A 167 8.61 8.94 -1.30
C PRO A 167 8.91 10.28 -2.00
N ASN A 168 8.00 11.24 -1.85
CA ASN A 168 8.18 12.63 -2.30
C ASN A 168 9.38 13.28 -1.61
#